data_AF-A0A847WM92-F1
#
_entry.id   AF-A0A847WM92-F1
#
_cell.length_a   1.000
_cell.length_b   1.000
_cell.length_c   1.000
_cell.angle_alpha   90.00
_cell.angle_beta   90.00
_cell.angle_gamma   90.00
#
_symmetry.space_group_name_H-M   'P 1'
#
loop_
_entity.id
_entity.type
_entity.pdbx_description
1 polymer ?
#
loop_
_entity_poly.entity_id
_entity_poly.type
_entity_poly.pdbx_seq_one_letter_code
_entity_poly.pdbx_strand_id
1 'polypeptide(L)' 'MNIVEAKDCTPEQLGIKELNVGVYIFDSQLLFNHLSSLSNENAQKEYYLTDVPKIMLENGEKIYTYILFMIQMKLMG' A
#
# COMPACT_ATOMS: atom_id res chain seq x y z
N MET A 1 8.92 0.66 4.77
CA MET A 1 7.47 0.97 4.77
C MET A 1 6.72 -0.34 4.65
N ASN A 2 5.63 -0.56 5.40
CA ASN A 2 4.81 -1.76 5.30
C ASN A 2 3.33 -1.39 5.48
N ILE A 3 2.44 -2.02 4.73
CA ILE A 3 0.99 -1.90 4.91
C ILE A 3 0.54 -3.18 5.61
N VAL A 4 -0.12 -3.05 6.77
CA VAL A 4 -0.51 -4.17 7.61
C VAL A 4 -2.03 -4.16 7.74
N GLU A 5 -2.64 -5.31 7.53
CA GLU A 5 -4.08 -5.51 7.73
C GLU A 5 -4.44 -5.27 9.20
N ALA A 6 -5.60 -4.65 9.45
CA ALA A 6 -5.99 -4.23 10.80
C ALA A 6 -6.02 -5.39 11.82
N LYS A 7 -6.34 -6.61 11.37
CA LYS A 7 -6.37 -7.82 12.20
C LYS A 7 -4.98 -8.31 12.64
N ASP A 8 -3.94 -7.95 11.88
CA ASP A 8 -2.56 -8.38 12.07
C ASP A 8 -1.70 -7.27 12.71
N CYS A 9 -2.29 -6.09 12.99
CA CYS A 9 -1.61 -4.97 13.63
C CYS A 9 -1.28 -5.23 15.11
N THR A 10 -0.09 -4.79 15.54
CA THR A 10 0.23 -4.67 16.97
C THR A 10 -0.56 -3.52 17.62
N PRO A 11 -0.66 -3.47 18.96
CA PRO A 11 -1.29 -2.34 19.65
C PRO A 11 -0.69 -0.97 19.29
N GLU A 12 0.62 -0.92 19.05
CA GLU A 12 1.32 0.29 18.61
C GLU A 12 0.92 0.68 17.18
N GLN A 13 0.82 -0.30 16.28
CA GLN A 13 0.39 -0.07 14.89
C GLN A 13 -1.07 0.37 14.80
N LEU A 14 -1.95 -0.14 15.67
CA LEU A 14 -3.34 0.31 15.78
C LEU A 14 -3.47 1.78 16.21
N GLY A 15 -2.42 2.37 16.78
CA GLY A 15 -2.35 3.79 17.11
C GLY A 15 -2.11 4.72 15.90
N ILE A 16 -1.69 4.16 14.76
CA ILE A 16 -1.44 4.91 13.51
C ILE A 16 -2.78 5.36 12.92
N LYS A 17 -2.87 6.62 12.46
CA LYS A 17 -4.13 7.22 11.97
C LYS A 17 -4.26 7.21 10.45
N GLU A 18 -3.18 6.88 9.75
CA GLU A 18 -3.14 6.70 8.31
C GLU A 18 -3.66 5.32 7.93
N LEU A 19 -4.59 5.28 6.98
CA LEU A 19 -5.10 4.06 6.38
C LEU A 19 -4.68 4.00 4.90
N ASN A 20 -4.32 2.82 4.42
CA ASN A 20 -4.22 2.59 2.99
C ASN A 20 -5.62 2.48 2.38
N VAL A 21 -6.01 3.45 1.55
CA VAL A 21 -7.35 3.47 0.91
C VAL A 21 -7.39 2.76 -0.44
N GLY A 22 -6.36 2.00 -0.80
CA GLY A 22 -6.32 1.23 -2.06
C GLY A 22 -6.14 2.06 -3.33
N VAL A 23 -5.69 3.31 -3.24
CA VAL A 23 -5.44 4.19 -4.40
C VAL A 23 -3.95 4.29 -4.67
N TYR A 24 -3.54 3.96 -5.89
CA TYR A 24 -2.15 4.00 -6.32
C TYR A 24 -2.03 4.58 -7.73
N ILE A 25 -0.93 5.29 -7.97
CA ILE A 25 -0.54 5.78 -9.29
C ILE A 25 0.86 5.23 -9.54
N PHE A 26 0.99 4.40 -10.58
CA PHE A 26 2.25 3.79 -10.96
C PHE A 26 2.62 4.19 -12.38
N ASP A 27 3.92 4.33 -12.63
CA ASP A 27 4.44 4.06 -13.97
C ASP A 27 4.19 2.58 -14.29
N SER A 28 3.56 2.30 -15.43
CA SER A 28 3.14 0.95 -15.76
C SER A 28 4.32 0.01 -15.97
N GLN A 29 5.40 0.47 -16.60
CA GLN A 29 6.57 -0.35 -16.88
C GLN A 29 7.27 -0.74 -15.58
N LEU A 30 7.45 0.23 -14.66
CA LEU A 30 8.00 -0.06 -13.34
C LEU A 30 7.13 -1.03 -12.55
N LEU A 31 5.81 -0.85 -12.56
CA LEU A 31 4.88 -1.79 -11.91
C LEU A 31 5.10 -3.22 -12.42
N PHE A 32 5.05 -3.43 -13.73
CA PHE A 32 5.20 -4.77 -14.31
C PHE A 32 6.56 -5.40 -14.04
N ASN A 33 7.63 -4.59 -13.98
CA ASN A 33 8.97 -5.08 -13.64
C ASN A 33 9.05 -5.66 -12.22
N HIS A 34 8.22 -5.19 -11.29
CA HIS A 34 8.25 -5.59 -9.89
C HIS A 34 7.18 -6.60 -9.47
N LEU A 35 6.13 -6.82 -10.28
CA LEU A 35 5.07 -7.79 -9.95
C LEU A 35 5.60 -9.21 -9.71
N SER A 36 6.65 -9.63 -10.43
CA SER A 36 7.27 -10.94 -10.27
C SER A 36 8.00 -11.13 -8.93
N SER A 37 8.27 -10.05 -8.21
CA SER A 37 8.92 -10.06 -6.90
C SER A 37 7.92 -10.19 -5.75
N LEU A 38 6.62 -10.17 -6.04
CA LEU A 38 5.60 -10.41 -5.02
C LEU A 38 5.71 -11.85 -4.52
N SER A 39 5.51 -12.01 -3.21
CA SER A 39 5.45 -13.32 -2.55
C SER A 39 4.08 -13.47 -1.91
N ASN A 40 3.58 -14.70 -1.90
CA ASN A 40 2.36 -15.07 -1.17
C ASN A 40 2.68 -15.77 0.15
N GLU A 41 3.88 -15.58 0.69
CA GLU A 41 4.31 -16.07 2.00
C GLU A 41 3.73 -15.24 3.17
N ASN A 42 2.42 -15.00 3.13
CA ASN A 42 1.65 -14.44 4.24
C ASN A 42 0.65 -15.47 4.78
N ALA A 43 -0.07 -15.09 5.84
CA ALA A 43 -1.02 -15.97 6.52
C ALA A 43 -2.19 -16.41 5.63
N GLN A 44 -2.53 -15.62 4.59
CA GLN A 44 -3.67 -15.83 3.69
C GLN A 44 -3.28 -16.54 2.39
N LYS A 45 -1.99 -16.66 2.08
CA LYS A 45 -1.46 -17.21 0.82
C LYS A 45 -1.87 -16.42 -0.43
N GLU A 46 -2.05 -15.11 -0.29
CA GLU A 46 -2.45 -14.20 -1.37
C GLU A 46 -1.31 -13.28 -1.80
N TYR A 47 -1.36 -12.75 -3.02
CA TYR A 47 -0.45 -11.69 -3.46
C TYR A 47 -1.10 -10.34 -3.21
N TYR A 48 -0.41 -9.44 -2.51
CA TYR A 48 -0.91 -8.10 -2.24
C TYR A 48 -0.23 -7.08 -3.15
N LEU A 49 -1.01 -6.41 -4.00
CA LEU A 49 -0.51 -5.29 -4.82
C LEU A 49 0.08 -4.17 -3.95
N THR A 50 -0.39 -4.05 -2.71
CA THR A 50 0.07 -3.09 -1.71
C THR A 50 1.52 -3.32 -1.28
N ASP A 51 2.12 -4.47 -1.59
CA ASP A 51 3.54 -4.77 -1.30
C ASP A 51 4.48 -4.20 -2.37
N VAL A 52 3.98 -3.88 -3.58
CA VAL A 52 4.82 -3.35 -4.67
C VAL A 52 5.58 -2.08 -4.26
N PRO A 53 4.98 -1.05 -3.61
CA PRO A 53 5.72 0.13 -3.17
C PRO A 53 6.90 -0.18 -2.23
N LYS A 54 6.76 -1.19 -1.36
CA LYS A 54 7.85 -1.64 -0.49
C LYS A 54 8.99 -2.27 -1.30
N ILE A 55 8.65 -3.16 -2.23
CA ILE A 55 9.61 -3.81 -3.14
C ILE A 55 10.34 -2.77 -4.00
N MET A 56 9.61 -1.78 -4.54
CA MET A 56 10.19 -0.67 -5.31
C MET A 56 11.20 0.12 -4.48
N LEU A 57 10.83 0.48 -3.24
CA LEU A 57 11.72 1.20 -2.33
C LEU A 57 12.98 0.39 -1.99
N GLU A 58 12.84 -0.92 -1.76
CA GLU A 58 13.97 -1.83 -1.50
C GLU A 58 14.91 -1.97 -2.71
N ASN A 59 14.38 -1.84 -3.93
CA ASN A 59 15.15 -1.84 -5.17
C ASN A 59 15.73 -0.46 -5.55
N GLY A 60 15.56 0.56 -4.68
CA GLY A 60 16.12 1.90 -4.88
C GLY A 60 15.25 2.87 -5.70
N GLU A 61 14.03 2.47 -6.03
CA GLU A 61 13.08 3.35 -6.70
C GLU A 61 12.51 4.41 -5.76
N LYS A 62 12.08 5.54 -6.32
CA LYS A 62 11.43 6.60 -5.55
C LYS A 62 9.93 6.38 -5.47
N ILE A 63 9.40 6.39 -4.25
CA ILE A 63 7.97 6.37 -3.97
C ILE A 63 7.55 7.64 -3.23
N TYR A 64 6.29 8.04 -3.40
CA TYR A 64 5.69 9.16 -2.70
C TYR A 64 4.34 8.72 -2.11
N THR A 65 4.04 9.19 -0.90
CA THR A 65 2.73 9.00 -0.28
C THR A 65 1.98 10.32 -0.27
N TYR A 66 0.66 10.25 -0.46
CA TYR A 66 -0.21 11.42 -0.39
C TYR A 66 -1.33 11.15 0.60
N ILE A 67 -1.43 12.00 1.63
CA ILE A 67 -2.53 11.94 2.58
C ILE A 67 -3.73 12.66 1.96
N LEU A 68 -4.76 11.89 1.65
CA LEU A 68 -6.05 12.42 1.27
C LEU A 68 -6.75 12.93 2.53
N PHE A 69 -6.72 14.24 2.76
CA PHE A 69 -7.63 14.85 3.72
C PHE A 69 -9.05 14.71 3.17
N MET A 70 -9.96 14.16 3.98
CA MET A 70 -11.35 13.86 3.63
C MET A 70 -11.87 14.66 2.43
N ILE A 71 -12.18 13.95 1.35
CA ILE A 71 -13.33 14.32 0.55
C ILE A 71 -14.47 14.36 1.57
N GLN A 72 -14.87 15.54 2.05
CA GLN A 72 -16.23 15.68 2.53
C GLN A 72 -17.05 15.12 1.38
N MET A 73 -17.79 14.04 1.62
CA MET A 73 -18.91 13.65 0.78
C MET A 73 -19.92 14.80 0.82
N LYS A 74 -19.59 15.92 0.18
CA LYS A 74 -20.55 16.83 -0.39
C LYS A 74 -20.99 16.06 -1.62
N LEU A 75 -21.95 15.16 -1.40
CA LEU A 75 -22.81 14.64 -2.43
C LEU A 75 -23.18 15.87 -3.29
N MET A 76 -22.60 15.92 -4.47
CA MET A 76 -22.86 16.99 -5.42
C MET A 76 -24.30 16.82 -5.87
N GLY A 77 -25.11 17.87 -5.67
CA GLY A 77 -26.30 18.19 -6.44
C GLY A 77 -27.46 17.22 -6.32
#